data_AF-A0A1F5P6K9-F1
#
_entry.id   AF-A0A1F5P6K9-F1
#
_cell.length_a   1.000
_cell.length_b   1.000
_cell.length_c   1.000
_cell.angle_alpha   90.00
_cell.angle_beta   90.00
_cell.angle_gamma   90.00
#
_symmetry.space_group_name_H-M   'P 1'
#
loop_
_entity.id
_entity.type
_entity.pdbx_description
1 polymer ?
#
loop_
_entity_poly.entity_id
_entity_poly.type
_entity_poly.pdbx_seq_one_letter_code
_entity_poly.pdbx_strand_id
1 'polypeptide(L)'
;MTEKNQPAQQVSIKIDDATLKGRYANAMQVSHTKEEFILDFINLFPPQGVVNARVVTSPGHVKRIIAALQENVGKYEAQNGKIQESPAPQDMSYTVN
;
A
#
# COMPACT_ATOMS: atom_id res chain seq x y z
N MET A 1 7.82 28.28 31.91
CA MET A 1 6.86 27.87 30.86
C MET A 1 6.87 26.35 30.84
N THR A 2 5.81 25.71 31.32
CA THR A 2 5.72 24.25 31.45
C THR A 2 5.17 23.64 30.16
N GLU A 3 6.00 22.95 29.40
CA GLU A 3 5.58 22.14 28.25
C GLU A 3 4.72 20.98 28.76
N LYS A 4 3.42 21.01 28.42
CA LYS A 4 2.52 19.88 28.63
C LYS A 4 2.87 18.79 27.62
N ASN A 5 3.57 17.77 28.09
CA ASN A 5 3.71 16.49 27.40
C ASN A 5 2.33 15.84 27.28
N GLN A 6 1.64 16.04 26.14
CA GLN A 6 0.36 15.37 25.89
C GLN A 6 0.63 13.88 25.71
N PRO A 7 0.00 13.00 26.50
CA PRO A 7 0.15 11.56 26.34
C PRO A 7 -0.35 11.19 24.93
N ALA A 8 0.48 10.47 24.18
CA ALA A 8 0.11 9.95 22.86
C ALA A 8 -1.16 9.12 23.00
N GLN A 9 -2.27 9.62 22.46
CA GLN A 9 -3.56 8.96 22.54
C GLN A 9 -3.48 7.66 21.73
N GLN A 10 -3.52 6.53 22.44
CA GLN A 10 -3.46 5.21 21.83
C GLN A 10 -4.80 4.97 21.11
N VAL A 11 -4.78 5.04 19.79
CA VAL A 11 -5.98 4.82 18.97
C VAL A 11 -6.18 3.31 18.83
N SER A 12 -7.25 2.78 19.41
CA SER A 12 -7.66 1.39 19.18
C SER A 12 -8.22 1.24 17.77
N ILE A 13 -7.50 0.51 16.92
CA ILE A 13 -7.93 0.20 15.56
C ILE A 13 -8.77 -1.07 15.59
N LYS A 14 -10.01 -1.00 15.07
CA LYS A 14 -10.85 -2.19 14.85
C LYS A 14 -10.61 -2.72 13.44
N ILE A 15 -10.50 -4.03 13.31
CA ILE A 15 -10.38 -4.75 12.04
C ILE A 15 -11.45 -5.84 12.01
N ASP A 16 -12.19 -5.93 10.91
CA ASP A 16 -13.16 -7.00 10.71
C ASP A 16 -12.50 -8.27 10.17
N ASP A 17 -13.16 -9.42 10.32
CA ASP A 17 -12.63 -10.72 9.91
C ASP A 17 -12.31 -10.81 8.42
N ALA A 18 -13.03 -10.09 7.56
CA ALA A 18 -12.78 -10.11 6.12
C ALA A 18 -11.52 -9.33 5.77
N THR A 19 -11.27 -8.20 6.42
CA THR A 19 -10.02 -7.42 6.28
C THR A 19 -8.83 -8.13 6.93
N LEU A 20 -9.04 -8.79 8.08
CA LEU A 20 -8.00 -9.53 8.80
C LEU A 20 -7.36 -10.66 7.97
N LYS A 21 -8.15 -11.32 7.12
CA LYS A 21 -7.65 -12.35 6.18
C LYS A 21 -6.68 -11.81 5.13
N GLY A 22 -6.65 -10.49 4.92
CA GLY A 22 -5.91 -9.87 3.85
C GLY A 22 -6.50 -10.11 2.46
N ARG A 23 -5.89 -9.47 1.47
CA ARG A 23 -6.16 -9.66 0.05
C ARG A 23 -4.82 -9.77 -0.67
N TYR A 24 -4.66 -10.82 -1.47
CA TYR A 24 -3.47 -10.97 -2.31
C TYR A 24 -3.56 -10.03 -3.52
N ALA A 25 -2.44 -9.47 -3.95
CA ALA A 25 -2.32 -8.72 -5.18
C ALA A 25 -0.92 -8.93 -5.76
N ASN A 26 -0.83 -9.05 -7.09
CA ASN A 26 0.43 -9.19 -7.82
C ASN A 26 0.74 -7.98 -8.71
N ALA A 27 -0.18 -7.03 -8.82
CA ALA A 27 0.01 -5.77 -9.50
C ALA A 27 -0.66 -4.62 -8.72
N MET A 28 -0.17 -3.40 -8.95
CA MET A 28 -0.77 -2.18 -8.42
C MET A 28 -0.88 -1.14 -9.53
N GLN A 29 -2.06 -0.54 -9.69
CA GLN A 29 -2.25 0.63 -10.55
C GLN A 29 -2.40 1.87 -9.65
N VAL A 30 -1.71 2.95 -10.02
CA VAL A 30 -1.76 4.22 -9.30
C VAL A 30 -2.32 5.29 -10.22
N SER A 31 -3.39 5.95 -9.79
CA SER A 31 -3.90 7.17 -10.41
C SER A 31 -4.01 8.27 -9.36
N HIS A 32 -3.96 9.54 -9.77
CA HIS A 32 -4.01 10.64 -8.82
C HIS A 32 -4.54 11.94 -9.42
N THR A 33 -5.07 12.79 -8.55
CA THR A 33 -5.36 14.21 -8.78
C THR A 33 -4.45 15.04 -7.88
N LYS A 34 -4.69 16.36 -7.80
CA LYS A 34 -3.99 17.21 -6.82
C LYS A 34 -4.42 16.92 -5.38
N GLU A 35 -5.58 16.31 -5.18
CA GLU A 35 -6.22 16.14 -3.87
C GLU A 35 -6.10 14.70 -3.37
N GLU A 36 -6.09 13.73 -4.29
CA GLU A 36 -6.18 12.32 -3.97
C GLU A 36 -5.24 11.46 -4.81
N PHE A 37 -4.80 10.36 -4.21
CA PHE A 37 -4.15 9.23 -4.83
C PHE A 37 -5.04 8.02 -4.65
N ILE A 38 -5.21 7.25 -5.72
CA ILE A 38 -5.96 6.01 -5.76
C ILE A 38 -4.95 4.89 -6.04
N LEU A 39 -4.89 3.93 -5.14
CA LEU A 39 -4.04 2.74 -5.20
C LEU A 39 -4.94 1.52 -5.40
N ASP A 40 -4.92 0.96 -6.60
CA ASP A 40 -5.65 -0.26 -6.94
C ASP A 40 -4.74 -1.46 -6.89
N PHE A 41 -5.01 -2.35 -5.93
CA PHE A 41 -4.33 -3.62 -5.79
C PHE A 41 -5.06 -4.67 -6.61
N ILE A 42 -4.39 -5.15 -7.65
CA ILE A 42 -4.99 -5.99 -8.69
C ILE A 42 -4.41 -7.40 -8.56
N ASN A 43 -5.27 -8.38 -8.74
CA ASN A 43 -4.90 -9.75 -8.95
C ASN A 43 -5.09 -10.10 -10.42
N LEU A 44 -3.98 -10.12 -11.15
CA LEU A 44 -3.93 -10.47 -12.55
C LEU A 44 -3.76 -11.98 -12.71
N PHE A 45 -4.82 -12.67 -13.11
CA PHE A 45 -4.78 -14.05 -13.57
C PHE A 45 -5.53 -14.17 -14.89
N PRO A 46 -4.96 -14.78 -15.95
CA PRO A 46 -5.70 -15.00 -17.18
C PRO A 46 -6.99 -15.79 -16.93
N PRO A 47 -8.13 -15.43 -17.56
CA PRO A 47 -8.30 -14.42 -18.60
C PRO A 47 -8.63 -13.00 -18.09
N GLN A 48 -8.84 -12.78 -16.79
CA GLN A 48 -9.35 -11.51 -16.26
C GLN A 48 -8.63 -11.08 -14.97
N GLY A 49 -8.22 -9.81 -14.93
CA GLY A 49 -7.75 -9.16 -13.70
C GLY A 49 -8.91 -8.71 -12.81
N VAL A 50 -8.75 -8.84 -11.49
CA VAL A 50 -9.73 -8.37 -10.49
C VAL A 50 -9.07 -7.35 -9.57
N VAL A 51 -9.71 -6.20 -9.35
CA VAL A 51 -9.32 -5.25 -8.30
C VAL A 51 -9.73 -5.84 -6.95
N ASN A 52 -8.76 -6.26 -6.16
CA ASN A 52 -9.00 -6.91 -4.86
C ASN A 52 -9.14 -5.91 -3.72
N ALA A 53 -8.50 -4.74 -3.84
CA ALA A 53 -8.63 -3.64 -2.90
C ALA A 53 -8.32 -2.30 -3.60
N ARG A 54 -9.02 -1.25 -3.16
CA ARG A 54 -8.75 0.14 -3.54
C ARG A 54 -8.50 0.96 -2.28
N VAL A 55 -7.40 1.69 -2.24
CA VAL A 55 -7.10 2.65 -1.17
C VAL A 55 -7.03 4.04 -1.77
N VAL A 56 -7.85 4.95 -1.24
CA VAL A 56 -7.82 6.38 -1.59
C VAL A 56 -7.17 7.15 -0.45
N THR A 57 -6.20 7.99 -0.75
CA THR A 57 -5.49 8.78 0.27
C THR A 57 -4.98 10.10 -0.29
N SER A 58 -4.53 11.01 0.57
CA SER A 58 -4.02 12.31 0.11
C SER A 58 -2.53 12.26 -0.27
N PRO A 59 -2.03 13.18 -1.13
CA PRO A 59 -0.62 13.21 -1.53
C PRO A 59 0.36 13.25 -0.35
N GLY A 60 0.01 13.97 0.72
CA GLY A 60 0.83 14.04 1.93
C GLY A 60 0.92 12.70 2.67
N HIS A 61 -0.19 11.94 2.72
CA HIS A 61 -0.20 10.60 3.30
C HIS A 61 0.59 9.61 2.45
N VAL A 62 0.50 9.67 1.11
CA VAL A 62 1.30 8.80 0.23
C VAL A 62 2.79 8.93 0.53
N LYS A 63 3.32 10.14 0.72
CA LYS A 63 4.73 10.32 1.08
C LYS A 63 5.10 9.60 2.37
N ARG A 64 4.24 9.66 3.39
CA ARG A 64 4.46 8.94 4.66
C ARG A 64 4.42 7.43 4.47
N ILE A 65 3.50 6.92 3.65
CA ILE A 65 3.39 5.50 3.34
C ILE A 65 4.66 5.01 2.64
N ILE A 66 5.13 5.73 1.61
CA ILE A 66 6.37 5.38 0.89
C ILE A 66 7.56 5.31 1.84
N ALA A 67 7.76 6.34 2.67
CA ALA A 67 8.88 6.37 3.61
C ALA A 67 8.83 5.20 4.60
N ALA A 68 7.65 4.90 5.15
CA ALA A 68 7.46 3.77 6.05
C ALA A 68 7.73 2.43 5.36
N LEU A 69 7.27 2.24 4.12
CA LEU A 69 7.52 1.01 3.37
C LEU A 69 9.01 0.83 3.07
N GLN A 70 9.70 1.89 2.62
CA GLN A 70 11.14 1.87 2.36
C GLN A 70 11.94 1.48 3.62
N GLU A 71 11.60 2.07 4.76
CA GLU A 71 12.25 1.75 6.04
C GLU A 71 12.04 0.27 6.43
N ASN A 72 10.81 -0.23 6.31
CA ASN A 72 10.48 -1.61 6.67
C ASN A 72 11.10 -2.64 5.70
N VAL A 73 11.14 -2.35 4.40
CA VAL A 73 11.86 -3.18 3.42
C VAL A 73 13.34 -3.23 3.76
N GLY A 74 13.98 -2.10 4.05
CA GLY A 74 15.39 -2.07 4.44
C GLY A 74 15.68 -2.89 5.71
N LYS A 75 14.81 -2.82 6.71
CA LYS A 75 14.90 -3.66 7.92
C LYS A 75 14.77 -5.15 7.60
N TYR A 76 13.82 -5.51 6.73
CA TYR A 76 13.64 -6.89 6.29
C TYR A 76 14.87 -7.42 5.55
N GLU A 77 15.40 -6.66 4.60
CA GLU A 77 16.56 -7.07 3.80
C GLU A 77 17.84 -7.21 4.63
N ALA A 78 18.02 -6.35 5.64
CA ALA A 78 19.13 -6.47 6.58
C ALA A 78 19.13 -7.79 7.36
N GLN A 79 17.95 -8.39 7.58
CA GLN A 79 17.79 -9.63 8.34
C GLN A 79 17.69 -10.88 7.45
N ASN A 80 17.09 -10.77 6.26
CA ASN A 80 16.71 -11.91 5.43
C ASN A 80 17.46 -11.95 4.08
N GLY A 81 18.28 -10.94 3.78
CA GLY A 81 18.93 -10.77 2.48
C GLY A 81 18.10 -9.94 1.50
N LYS A 82 18.72 -9.55 0.38
CA LYS A 82 18.09 -8.67 -0.62
C LYS A 82 16.89 -9.33 -1.27
N ILE A 83 15.82 -8.54 -1.45
CA ILE A 83 14.65 -8.94 -2.21
C ILE A 83 15.03 -8.96 -3.69
N GLN A 84 14.66 -10.03 -4.38
CA GLN A 84 14.73 -10.07 -5.84
C GLN A 84 13.48 -9.40 -6.39
N GLU A 85 13.68 -8.38 -7.22
CA GLU A 85 12.57 -7.71 -7.88
C GLU A 85 11.82 -8.71 -8.77
N SER A 86 10.50 -8.78 -8.62
CA SER A 86 9.67 -9.54 -9.55
C SER A 86 9.70 -8.82 -10.91
N PRO A 87 9.75 -9.56 -12.03
CA PRO A 87 9.68 -8.95 -13.35
C PRO A 87 8.41 -8.11 -13.43
N ALA A 88 8.54 -6.86 -13.88
CA ALA A 88 7.38 -6.03 -14.17
C ALA A 88 6.47 -6.79 -15.16
N PRO A 89 5.13 -6.76 -14.98
CA PRO A 89 4.22 -7.29 -15.99
C PRO A 89 4.58 -6.64 -17.33
N GLN A 90 4.99 -7.46 -18.31
CA GLN A 90 5.43 -6.98 -19.62
C GLN A 90 4.29 -6.20 -20.27
N ASP A 91 4.43 -4.86 -20.33
CA ASP A 91 3.66 -3.90 -21.13
C ASP A 91 2.22 -4.31 -21.50
N MET A 92 1.44 -4.74 -20.52
CA MET A 92 0.02 -4.98 -20.69
C MET A 92 -0.69 -3.70 -20.26
N SER A 93 -0.99 -2.84 -21.24
CA SER A 93 -1.84 -1.66 -21.05
C SER A 93 -3.26 -2.13 -20.69
N TYR A 94 -3.56 -2.24 -19.40
CA TYR A 94 -4.90 -2.58 -18.93
C TYR A 94 -5.72 -1.31 -18.71
N THR A 95 -6.92 -1.29 -19.30
CA THR A 95 -7.95 -0.30 -18.98
C THR A 95 -8.89 -0.91 -17.94
N VAL A 96 -9.02 -0.27 -16.79
CA VAL A 96 -10.09 -0.58 -15.83
C VAL A 96 -11.34 0.12 -16.36
N ASN A 97 -12.37 -0.65 -16.69
CA ASN A 97 -13.67 -0.14 -17.14
C ASN A 97 -14.46 0.48 -15.98
#